data_AF-A0A934R3R4-F1
#
_entry.id   AF-A0A934R3R4-F1
#
_cell.length_a   1.000
_cell.length_b   1.000
_cell.length_c   1.000
_cell.angle_alpha   90.00
_cell.angle_beta   90.00
_cell.angle_gamma   90.00
#
_symmetry.space_group_name_H-M   'P 1'
#
loop_
_entity.id
_entity.type
_entity.pdbx_description
1 polymer ?
#
loop_
_entity_poly.entity_id
_entity_poly.type
_entity_poly.pdbx_seq_one_letter_code
_entity_poly.pdbx_strand_id
1 'polypeptide(L)'
;MKPSATGLVAIVWLAAVSHAAAGMTVVTLTDVARARIDALSFFLFTYLVIAWVVKLIWNQLAKTFTSLPRLKYLQALGVVFITGLLFYVVLTMISGARELLTPGAWEKQGTGYRMREGGPALPDKEARREALREIQSVIWSYAKSHEGNAPASPFVKDIDPALWSFQGGGLYCLMPDVKPGVGRDVLIYEPSSAGARRFVLLADGSIEDRPEGTLKTQLNEQLKR
;
A
#
# COMPACT_ATOMS: atom_id res chain seq x y z
N MET A 1 -49.50 37.04 23.90
CA MET A 1 -49.29 35.86 23.02
C MET A 1 -47.92 35.27 23.36
N LYS A 2 -47.89 33.98 23.73
CA LYS A 2 -46.68 33.25 24.16
C LYS A 2 -45.77 32.98 22.95
N PRO A 3 -44.47 33.33 22.97
CA PRO A 3 -43.56 32.92 21.90
C PRO A 3 -43.39 31.39 21.94
N SER A 4 -43.63 30.74 20.80
CA SER A 4 -43.51 29.30 20.65
C SER A 4 -42.04 28.86 20.77
N ALA A 5 -41.80 27.82 21.56
CA ALA A 5 -40.47 27.26 21.85
C ALA A 5 -39.67 26.84 20.59
N THR A 6 -40.32 26.71 19.44
CA THR A 6 -39.70 26.41 18.13
C THR A 6 -38.88 27.56 17.56
N GLY A 7 -39.22 28.82 17.85
CA GLY A 7 -38.46 29.98 17.36
C GLY A 7 -37.13 30.19 18.08
N LEU A 8 -37.05 29.76 19.34
CA LEU A 8 -35.86 29.93 20.18
C LEU A 8 -34.77 28.90 19.83
N VAL A 9 -35.16 27.71 19.37
CA VAL A 9 -34.22 26.67 18.89
C VAL A 9 -33.54 27.11 17.58
N ALA A 10 -34.25 27.79 16.68
CA ALA A 10 -33.68 28.26 15.42
C ALA A 10 -32.64 29.40 15.63
N ILE A 11 -32.87 30.29 16.60
CA ILE A 11 -31.94 31.39 16.93
C ILE A 11 -30.67 30.86 17.61
N VAL A 12 -30.78 29.81 18.44
CA VAL A 12 -29.62 29.16 19.07
C VAL A 12 -28.78 28.39 18.03
N TRP A 13 -29.40 27.81 17.00
CA TRP A 13 -28.67 27.17 15.89
C TRP A 13 -27.95 28.17 14.97
N LEU A 14 -28.51 29.36 14.75
CA LEU A 14 -27.86 30.41 13.96
C LEU A 14 -26.74 31.14 14.72
N ALA A 15 -26.82 31.22 16.04
CA ALA A 15 -25.74 31.80 16.86
C ALA A 15 -24.51 30.88 17.00
N ALA A 16 -24.63 29.59 16.67
CA ALA A 16 -23.52 28.64 16.72
C ALA A 16 -22.61 28.67 15.46
N VAL A 17 -23.00 29.41 14.41
CA VAL A 17 -22.20 29.55 13.18
C VAL A 17 -21.53 30.92 13.15
N SER A 18 -20.52 31.12 14.00
CA SER A 18 -19.64 32.29 13.92
C SER A 18 -18.29 31.97 14.57
N HIS A 19 -17.39 31.34 13.82
CA HIS A 19 -15.96 31.34 14.15
C HIS A 19 -15.13 31.47 12.87
N ALA A 20 -14.84 32.72 12.52
CA ALA A 20 -13.71 33.14 11.69
C ALA A 20 -13.31 34.55 12.17
N ALA A 21 -12.06 34.97 12.29
CA ALA A 21 -10.75 34.35 12.34
C ALA A 21 -9.82 35.46 12.88
N ALA A 22 -8.91 35.19 13.82
CA ALA A 22 -7.85 36.12 14.18
C ALA A 22 -6.65 35.38 14.81
N GLY A 23 -5.73 34.92 13.96
CA GLY A 23 -4.29 35.21 14.07
C GLY A 23 -3.47 34.82 15.31
N MET A 24 -3.94 34.05 16.29
CA MET A 24 -3.07 33.52 17.36
C MET A 24 -3.41 32.06 17.69
N THR A 25 -2.58 31.12 17.23
CA THR A 25 -2.71 29.70 17.58
C THR A 25 -2.10 29.44 18.96
N VAL A 26 -2.78 29.90 20.01
CA VAL A 26 -2.57 29.36 21.35
C VAL A 26 -3.37 28.06 21.41
N VAL A 27 -2.77 26.94 20.99
CA VAL A 27 -3.40 25.62 21.14
C VAL A 27 -3.38 25.30 22.63
N THR A 28 -4.46 25.64 23.33
CA THR A 28 -4.61 25.28 24.74
C THR A 28 -5.05 23.82 24.82
N LEU A 29 -4.67 23.07 25.87
CA LEU A 29 -5.13 21.68 26.07
C LEU A 29 -6.67 21.57 26.01
N THR A 30 -7.36 22.67 26.33
CA THR A 30 -8.82 22.81 26.28
C THR A 30 -9.37 22.67 24.86
N ASP A 31 -8.67 23.15 23.82
CA ASP A 31 -9.15 23.08 22.44
C ASP A 31 -9.08 21.65 21.90
N VAL A 32 -8.01 20.91 22.25
CA VAL A 32 -7.88 19.49 21.91
C VAL A 32 -8.95 18.67 22.65
N ALA A 33 -9.15 18.93 23.94
CA ALA A 33 -10.19 18.25 24.72
C ALA A 33 -11.59 18.54 24.17
N ARG A 34 -11.89 19.79 23.81
CA ARG A 34 -13.16 20.19 23.19
C ARG A 34 -13.37 19.48 21.86
N ALA A 35 -12.38 19.48 20.97
CA ALA A 35 -12.47 18.78 19.69
C ALA A 35 -12.72 17.27 19.86
N ARG A 36 -12.13 16.64 20.89
CA ARG A 36 -12.38 15.22 21.21
C ARG A 36 -13.81 15.00 21.71
N ILE A 37 -14.34 15.87 22.56
CA ILE A 37 -15.72 15.78 23.07
C ILE A 37 -16.71 15.97 21.92
N ASP A 38 -16.48 16.93 21.03
CA ASP A 38 -17.33 17.16 19.87
C ASP A 38 -17.34 15.94 18.93
N ALA A 39 -16.17 15.39 18.64
CA ALA A 39 -16.06 14.15 17.86
C ALA A 39 -16.78 12.98 18.55
N LEU A 40 -16.53 12.75 19.84
CA LEU A 40 -17.21 11.70 20.61
C LEU A 40 -18.73 11.88 20.60
N SER A 41 -19.22 13.11 20.73
CA SER A 41 -20.64 13.44 20.72
C SER A 41 -21.26 13.15 19.36
N PHE A 42 -20.58 13.52 18.27
CA PHE A 42 -21.01 13.21 16.90
C PHE A 42 -21.06 11.70 16.65
N PHE A 43 -20.03 10.96 17.03
CA PHE A 43 -19.99 9.51 16.86
C PHE A 43 -21.06 8.81 17.71
N LEU A 44 -21.25 9.24 18.96
CA LEU A 44 -22.28 8.70 19.83
C LEU A 44 -23.68 8.97 19.26
N PHE A 45 -23.95 10.19 18.82
CA PHE A 45 -25.22 10.53 18.18
C PHE A 45 -25.46 9.68 16.93
N THR A 46 -24.48 9.60 16.03
CA THR A 46 -24.55 8.80 14.80
C THR A 46 -24.79 7.32 15.12
N TYR A 47 -24.10 6.79 16.13
CA TYR A 47 -24.27 5.42 16.60
C TYR A 47 -25.69 5.15 17.10
N LEU A 48 -26.28 6.06 17.87
CA LEU A 48 -27.67 5.97 18.34
C LEU A 48 -28.66 6.01 17.16
N VAL A 49 -28.43 6.88 16.17
CA VAL A 49 -29.26 6.97 14.96
C VAL A 49 -29.18 5.67 14.16
N ILE A 50 -28.00 5.10 13.97
CA ILE A 50 -27.82 3.81 13.27
C ILE A 50 -28.53 2.69 14.01
N ALA A 51 -28.40 2.60 15.34
CA ALA A 51 -29.12 1.60 16.14
C ALA A 51 -30.64 1.74 16.00
N TRP A 52 -31.15 2.97 15.89
CA TRP A 52 -32.57 3.21 15.63
C TRP A 52 -32.99 2.75 14.23
N VAL A 53 -32.19 3.03 13.20
CA VAL A 53 -32.45 2.55 11.82
C VAL A 53 -32.43 1.03 11.75
N VAL A 54 -31.44 0.37 12.37
CA VAL A 54 -31.36 -1.09 12.44
C VAL A 54 -32.60 -1.68 13.12
N LYS A 55 -33.04 -1.08 14.22
CA LYS A 55 -34.30 -1.48 14.89
C LYS A 55 -35.49 -1.39 13.93
N LEU A 56 -35.63 -0.28 13.19
CA LEU A 56 -36.74 -0.07 12.26
C LEU A 56 -36.75 -1.12 11.16
N ILE A 57 -35.61 -1.31 10.49
CA ILE A 57 -35.46 -2.28 9.40
C ILE A 57 -35.74 -3.70 9.90
N TRP A 58 -35.12 -4.09 11.02
CA TRP A 58 -35.31 -5.42 11.58
C TRP A 58 -36.76 -5.69 11.95
N ASN A 59 -37.42 -4.74 12.61
CA ASN A 59 -38.81 -4.90 13.02
C ASN A 59 -39.77 -4.84 11.83
N GLN A 60 -39.42 -4.15 10.74
CA GLN A 60 -40.17 -4.20 9.50
C GLN A 60 -40.04 -5.58 8.85
N LEU A 61 -38.84 -6.15 8.83
CA LEU A 61 -38.59 -7.50 8.31
C LEU A 61 -39.29 -8.58 9.15
N ALA A 62 -39.28 -8.43 10.48
CA ALA A 62 -39.95 -9.33 11.41
C ALA A 62 -41.48 -9.33 11.28
N LYS A 63 -42.08 -8.38 10.54
CA LYS A 63 -43.51 -8.46 10.18
C LYS A 63 -43.77 -9.50 9.09
N THR A 64 -42.82 -9.68 8.18
CA THR A 64 -42.95 -10.58 7.04
C THR A 64 -42.55 -12.02 7.38
N PHE A 65 -41.64 -12.21 8.34
CA PHE A 65 -41.19 -13.53 8.77
C PHE A 65 -41.69 -13.85 10.19
N THR A 66 -42.49 -14.89 10.33
CA THR A 66 -43.04 -15.35 11.63
C THR A 66 -41.99 -15.84 12.62
N SER A 67 -40.80 -16.21 12.16
CA SER A 67 -39.72 -16.75 12.99
C SER A 67 -38.77 -15.69 13.58
N LEU A 68 -38.90 -14.41 13.22
CA LEU A 68 -37.95 -13.36 13.66
C LEU A 68 -38.43 -12.66 14.95
N PRO A 69 -37.58 -12.58 15.99
CA PRO A 69 -37.92 -11.84 17.20
C PRO A 69 -37.92 -10.33 16.95
N ARG A 70 -38.87 -9.61 17.57
CA ARG A 70 -38.91 -8.15 17.54
C ARG A 70 -37.85 -7.56 18.47
N LEU A 71 -37.07 -6.61 17.96
CA LEU A 71 -36.00 -5.96 18.71
C LEU A 71 -36.51 -4.71 19.45
N LYS A 72 -36.23 -4.66 20.75
CA LYS A 72 -36.25 -3.43 21.56
C LYS A 72 -35.03 -2.56 21.20
N TYR A 73 -35.10 -1.26 21.48
CA TYR A 73 -34.00 -0.33 21.14
C TYR A 73 -32.66 -0.73 21.79
N LEU A 74 -32.68 -1.15 23.05
CA LEU A 74 -31.49 -1.67 23.74
C LEU A 74 -30.90 -2.91 23.06
N GLN A 75 -31.75 -3.78 22.52
CA GLN A 75 -31.29 -4.97 21.80
C GLN A 75 -30.66 -4.58 20.46
N ALA A 76 -31.26 -3.63 19.72
CA ALA A 76 -30.68 -3.11 18.49
C ALA A 76 -29.32 -2.42 18.75
N LEU A 77 -29.19 -1.69 19.86
CA LEU A 77 -27.93 -1.10 20.28
C LEU A 77 -26.88 -2.18 20.57
N GLY A 78 -27.26 -3.26 21.26
CA GLY A 78 -26.38 -4.41 21.47
C GLY A 78 -25.96 -5.09 20.17
N VAL A 79 -26.88 -5.27 19.22
CA VAL A 79 -26.59 -5.86 17.90
C VAL A 79 -25.58 -5.02 17.12
N VAL A 80 -25.78 -3.70 17.05
CA VAL A 80 -24.84 -2.80 16.36
C VAL A 80 -23.48 -2.82 17.06
N PHE A 81 -23.45 -2.81 18.40
CA PHE A 81 -22.21 -2.89 19.17
C PHE A 81 -21.41 -4.16 18.86
N ILE A 82 -22.06 -5.33 18.99
CA ILE A 82 -21.42 -6.64 18.77
C ILE A 82 -20.96 -6.77 17.32
N THR A 83 -21.79 -6.34 16.37
CA THR A 83 -21.43 -6.37 14.94
C THR A 83 -20.23 -5.47 14.66
N GLY A 84 -20.21 -4.27 15.24
CA GLY A 84 -19.06 -3.36 15.15
C GLY A 84 -17.77 -3.96 15.72
N LEU A 85 -17.86 -4.62 16.88
CA LEU A 85 -16.72 -5.30 17.50
C LEU A 85 -16.20 -6.46 16.63
N LEU A 86 -17.11 -7.25 16.04
CA LEU A 86 -16.75 -8.32 15.12
C LEU A 86 -15.99 -7.77 13.90
N PHE A 87 -16.52 -6.71 13.27
CA PHE A 87 -15.84 -6.05 12.16
C PHE A 87 -14.49 -5.47 12.56
N TYR A 88 -14.39 -4.90 13.75
CA TYR A 88 -13.12 -4.41 14.28
C TYR A 88 -12.08 -5.53 14.35
N VAL A 89 -12.43 -6.69 14.91
CA VAL A 89 -11.53 -7.86 14.97
C VAL A 89 -11.10 -8.31 13.57
N VAL A 90 -12.04 -8.41 12.63
CA VAL A 90 -11.73 -8.80 11.24
C VAL A 90 -10.78 -7.81 10.58
N LEU A 91 -11.02 -6.50 10.73
CA LEU A 91 -10.16 -5.46 10.19
C LEU A 91 -8.75 -5.51 10.81
N THR A 92 -8.65 -5.76 12.13
CA THR A 92 -7.37 -5.96 12.80
C THR A 92 -6.63 -7.18 12.25
N MET A 93 -7.33 -8.30 12.03
CA MET A 93 -6.72 -9.51 11.45
C MET A 93 -6.25 -9.30 10.01
N ILE A 94 -7.01 -8.57 9.17
CA ILE A 94 -6.58 -8.23 7.81
C ILE A 94 -5.32 -7.34 7.85
N SER A 95 -5.28 -6.37 8.77
CA SER A 95 -4.10 -5.53 8.96
C SER A 95 -2.90 -6.33 9.44
N GLY A 96 -3.09 -7.28 10.36
CA GLY A 96 -2.03 -8.18 10.83
C GLY A 96 -1.53 -9.14 9.75
N ALA A 97 -2.42 -9.69 8.92
CA ALA A 97 -2.04 -10.52 7.78
C ALA A 97 -1.20 -9.72 6.75
N ARG A 98 -1.52 -8.45 6.54
CA ARG A 98 -0.71 -7.58 5.67
C ARG A 98 0.72 -7.40 6.22
N GLU A 99 0.89 -7.28 7.54
CA GLU A 99 2.21 -7.19 8.16
C GLU A 99 3.05 -8.45 7.95
N LEU A 100 2.43 -9.63 8.04
CA LEU A 100 3.09 -10.90 7.76
C LEU A 100 3.53 -11.05 6.30
N LEU A 101 2.78 -10.45 5.36
CA LEU A 101 3.10 -10.51 3.93
C LEU A 101 4.19 -9.50 3.50
N THR A 102 4.51 -8.50 4.33
CA THR A 102 5.55 -7.50 4.02
C THR A 102 6.53 -7.34 5.20
N PRO A 103 7.35 -8.37 5.50
CA PRO A 103 8.33 -8.29 6.58
C PRO A 103 9.30 -7.12 6.33
N GLY A 104 9.51 -6.27 7.34
CA GLY A 104 10.43 -5.12 7.27
C GLY A 104 9.85 -3.84 6.65
N ALA A 105 8.54 -3.78 6.38
CA ALA A 105 7.87 -2.57 5.85
C ALA A 105 7.69 -1.45 6.88
N TRP A 106 7.92 -1.72 8.16
CA TRP A 106 7.74 -0.76 9.25
C TRP A 106 9.09 -0.42 9.89
N GLU A 107 9.39 0.88 9.98
CA GLU A 107 10.53 1.38 10.72
C GLU A 107 10.06 2.14 11.97
N LYS A 108 10.78 1.94 13.08
CA LYS A 108 10.52 2.65 14.32
C LYS A 108 11.01 4.10 14.16
N GLN A 109 10.09 5.06 14.24
CA GLN A 109 10.39 6.49 14.21
C GLN A 109 9.94 7.11 15.53
N GLY A 110 10.89 7.31 16.45
CA GLY A 110 10.61 7.81 17.81
C GLY A 110 9.74 6.83 18.61
N THR A 111 8.55 7.26 19.01
CA THR A 111 7.57 6.46 19.77
C THR A 111 6.55 5.73 18.87
N GLY A 112 6.54 6.00 17.57
CA GLY A 112 5.64 5.38 16.60
C GLY A 112 6.36 4.52 15.56
N TYR A 113 5.56 3.91 14.67
CA TYR A 113 6.05 3.19 13.49
C TYR A 113 5.60 3.95 12.25
N ARG A 114 6.51 4.12 11.29
CA ARG A 114 6.21 4.67 9.98
C ARG A 114 6.43 3.58 8.93
N MET A 115 5.56 3.56 7.93
CA MET A 115 5.74 2.70 6.76
C MET A 115 6.96 3.20 5.98
N ARG A 116 7.92 2.33 5.70
CA ARG A 116 9.13 2.68 4.94
C ARG A 116 8.73 3.08 3.51
N GLU A 117 8.84 4.36 3.20
CA GLU A 117 8.67 4.88 1.84
C GLU A 117 9.90 4.44 1.01
N GLY A 118 9.78 3.32 0.28
CA GLY A 118 10.87 2.84 -0.58
C GLY A 118 11.02 1.33 -0.74
N GLY A 119 10.19 0.50 -0.08
CA GLY A 119 10.35 -0.96 -0.14
C GLY A 119 11.50 -1.47 0.74
N PRO A 120 11.88 -2.76 0.67
CA PRO A 120 13.04 -3.28 1.39
C PRO A 120 14.28 -2.45 1.07
N ALA A 121 15.17 -2.27 2.05
CA ALA A 121 16.40 -1.49 1.87
C ALA A 121 17.15 -2.06 0.67
N LEU A 122 17.32 -1.23 -0.37
CA LEU A 122 18.08 -1.62 -1.54
C LEU A 122 19.49 -2.00 -1.08
N PRO A 123 20.05 -3.12 -1.59
CA PRO A 123 21.44 -3.43 -1.34
C PRO A 123 22.31 -2.27 -1.81
N ASP A 124 23.48 -2.13 -1.19
CA ASP A 124 24.45 -1.13 -1.63
C ASP A 124 24.80 -1.31 -3.12
N LYS A 125 25.24 -0.22 -3.77
CA LYS A 125 25.59 -0.24 -5.19
C LYS A 125 26.62 -1.32 -5.53
N GLU A 126 27.57 -1.58 -4.65
CA GLU A 126 28.58 -2.62 -4.88
C GLU A 126 27.94 -4.02 -4.84
N ALA A 127 27.08 -4.28 -3.86
CA ALA A 127 26.34 -5.56 -3.76
C ALA A 127 25.44 -5.81 -4.98
N ARG A 128 24.76 -4.77 -5.48
CA ARG A 128 23.95 -4.85 -6.71
C ARG A 128 24.79 -5.17 -7.94
N ARG A 129 25.97 -4.57 -8.04
CA ARG A 129 26.90 -4.82 -9.15
C ARG A 129 27.49 -6.23 -9.08
N GLU A 130 27.80 -6.71 -7.88
CA GLU A 130 28.31 -8.07 -7.67
C GLU A 130 27.25 -9.13 -8.04
N ALA A 131 25.99 -8.93 -7.65
CA ALA A 131 24.89 -9.80 -8.06
C ALA A 131 24.74 -9.88 -9.60
N LEU A 132 24.89 -8.76 -10.30
CA LEU A 132 24.89 -8.75 -11.77
C LEU A 132 26.11 -9.45 -12.38
N ARG A 133 27.28 -9.40 -11.72
CA ARG A 133 28.47 -10.16 -12.15
C ARG A 133 28.28 -11.65 -11.97
N GLU A 134 27.61 -12.07 -10.91
CA GLU A 134 27.26 -13.47 -10.69
C GLU A 134 26.37 -13.97 -11.83
N ILE A 135 25.29 -13.23 -12.13
CA ILE A 135 24.39 -13.51 -13.27
C ILE A 135 25.17 -13.54 -14.60
N GLN A 136 26.06 -12.57 -14.83
CA GLN A 136 26.91 -12.54 -16.01
C GLN A 136 27.76 -13.80 -16.15
N SER A 137 28.41 -14.26 -15.07
CA SER A 137 29.25 -15.45 -15.10
C SER A 137 28.47 -16.71 -15.52
N VAL A 138 27.25 -16.84 -15.02
CA VAL A 138 26.36 -17.97 -15.32
C VAL A 138 25.88 -17.92 -16.77
N ILE A 139 25.49 -16.73 -17.27
CA ILE A 139 25.04 -16.59 -18.65
C ILE A 139 26.18 -16.82 -19.65
N TRP A 140 27.39 -16.35 -19.35
CA TRP A 140 28.54 -16.61 -20.22
C TRP A 140 28.94 -18.09 -20.19
N SER A 141 28.79 -18.76 -19.04
CA SER A 141 28.96 -20.21 -18.96
C SER A 141 27.92 -20.95 -19.80
N TYR A 142 26.64 -20.56 -19.69
CA TYR A 142 25.54 -21.12 -20.48
C TYR A 142 25.74 -20.90 -21.99
N ALA A 143 26.16 -19.71 -22.40
CA ALA A 143 26.39 -19.37 -23.80
C ALA A 143 27.50 -20.23 -24.43
N LYS A 144 28.52 -20.64 -23.66
CA LYS A 144 29.57 -21.54 -24.16
C LYS A 144 29.04 -22.92 -24.56
N SER A 145 28.01 -23.42 -23.89
CA SER A 145 27.37 -24.70 -24.23
C SER A 145 26.20 -24.58 -25.21
N HIS A 146 25.74 -23.36 -25.52
CA HIS A 146 24.54 -23.09 -26.32
C HIS A 146 24.80 -22.15 -27.51
N GLU A 147 25.87 -22.40 -28.26
CA GLU A 147 26.20 -21.69 -29.51
C GLU A 147 26.30 -20.16 -29.38
N GLY A 148 26.72 -19.68 -28.21
CA GLY A 148 26.85 -18.25 -27.91
C GLY A 148 25.51 -17.55 -27.64
N ASN A 149 24.42 -18.29 -27.46
CA ASN A 149 23.10 -17.70 -27.17
C ASN A 149 22.88 -17.53 -25.67
N ALA A 150 22.23 -16.43 -25.29
CA ALA A 150 21.68 -16.26 -23.95
C ALA A 150 20.52 -17.25 -23.72
N PRO A 151 20.20 -17.58 -22.46
CA PRO A 151 19.02 -18.38 -22.16
C PRO A 151 17.74 -17.69 -22.67
N ALA A 152 16.78 -18.45 -23.20
CA ALA A 152 15.52 -17.87 -23.68
C ALA A 152 14.62 -17.33 -22.55
N SER A 153 14.87 -17.76 -21.32
CA SER A 153 14.11 -17.37 -20.13
C SER A 153 14.98 -17.50 -18.87
N PRO A 154 14.73 -16.70 -17.83
CA PRO A 154 15.28 -16.90 -16.49
C PRO A 154 15.06 -18.30 -15.88
N PHE A 155 14.09 -19.07 -16.38
CA PHE A 155 13.66 -20.34 -15.78
C PHE A 155 14.09 -21.59 -16.58
N VAL A 156 15.22 -21.52 -17.29
CA VAL A 156 15.80 -22.71 -17.93
C VAL A 156 16.31 -23.70 -16.88
N LYS A 157 16.29 -25.00 -17.18
CA LYS A 157 16.66 -26.05 -16.22
C LYS A 157 18.10 -25.97 -15.72
N ASP A 158 19.00 -25.38 -16.51
CA ASP A 158 20.44 -25.33 -16.23
C ASP A 158 20.86 -24.12 -15.37
N ILE A 159 19.91 -23.24 -15.02
CA ILE A 159 20.18 -22.03 -14.24
C ILE A 159 19.27 -22.03 -13.01
N ASP A 160 19.84 -21.77 -11.83
CA ASP A 160 19.08 -21.63 -10.60
C ASP A 160 18.12 -20.42 -10.70
N PRO A 161 16.80 -20.61 -10.57
CA PRO A 161 15.83 -19.53 -10.56
C PRO A 161 16.09 -18.47 -9.47
N ALA A 162 16.71 -18.84 -8.35
CA ALA A 162 16.99 -17.92 -7.25
C ALA A 162 17.96 -16.79 -7.66
N LEU A 163 18.85 -17.06 -8.61
CA LEU A 163 19.83 -16.10 -9.13
C LEU A 163 19.16 -14.89 -9.80
N TRP A 164 17.95 -15.06 -10.32
CA TRP A 164 17.21 -14.00 -11.01
C TRP A 164 16.43 -13.10 -10.04
N SER A 165 16.40 -13.42 -8.75
CA SER A 165 15.70 -12.64 -7.74
C SER A 165 16.47 -11.40 -7.35
N PHE A 166 15.85 -10.22 -7.49
CA PHE A 166 16.43 -8.97 -7.04
C PHE A 166 16.16 -8.76 -5.53
N GLN A 167 17.18 -8.45 -4.74
CA GLN A 167 17.06 -8.27 -3.28
C GLN A 167 16.25 -7.02 -2.85
N GLY A 168 15.77 -6.21 -3.81
CA GLY A 168 14.75 -5.16 -3.59
C GLY A 168 13.31 -5.58 -3.96
N GLY A 169 13.11 -6.85 -4.31
CA GLY A 169 11.86 -7.41 -4.81
C GLY A 169 11.76 -7.41 -6.35
N GLY A 170 11.12 -8.43 -6.92
CA GLY A 170 11.03 -8.62 -8.37
C GLY A 170 12.19 -9.43 -8.95
N LEU A 171 12.23 -9.55 -10.27
CA LEU A 171 13.25 -10.32 -11.00
C LEU A 171 14.08 -9.41 -11.89
N TYR A 172 15.34 -9.79 -12.12
CA TYR A 172 16.13 -9.22 -13.21
C TYR A 172 15.47 -9.54 -14.55
N CYS A 173 15.46 -8.55 -15.44
CA CYS A 173 14.84 -8.68 -16.75
C CYS A 173 15.91 -9.03 -17.79
N LEU A 174 15.73 -10.16 -18.46
CA LEU A 174 16.55 -10.60 -19.58
C LEU A 174 15.94 -10.11 -20.89
N MET A 175 16.78 -9.54 -21.76
CA MET A 175 16.37 -9.12 -23.10
C MET A 175 16.40 -10.31 -24.06
N PRO A 176 15.32 -10.50 -24.84
CA PRO A 176 15.29 -11.54 -25.87
C PRO A 176 16.30 -11.23 -26.98
N ASP A 177 16.80 -12.28 -27.62
CA ASP A 177 17.60 -12.23 -28.86
C ASP A 177 18.95 -11.49 -28.78
N VAL A 178 19.42 -11.16 -27.57
CA VAL A 178 20.74 -10.55 -27.37
C VAL A 178 21.79 -11.62 -27.09
N LYS A 179 22.86 -11.65 -27.89
CA LYS A 179 23.96 -12.61 -27.73
C LYS A 179 25.07 -12.07 -26.83
N PRO A 180 25.46 -12.80 -25.77
CA PRO A 180 26.61 -12.45 -24.96
C PRO A 180 27.89 -12.37 -25.82
N GLY A 181 28.69 -11.34 -25.59
CA GLY A 181 29.94 -11.05 -26.31
C GLY A 181 29.77 -10.31 -27.63
N VAL A 182 28.54 -9.99 -28.07
CA VAL A 182 28.29 -9.36 -29.38
C VAL A 182 27.60 -8.01 -29.20
N GLY A 183 28.32 -6.92 -29.51
CA GLY A 183 27.78 -5.57 -29.49
C GLY A 183 27.63 -4.97 -28.08
N ARG A 184 26.83 -3.91 -27.97
CA ARG A 184 26.60 -3.15 -26.72
C ARG A 184 25.12 -3.03 -26.35
N ASP A 185 24.31 -3.93 -26.87
CA ASP A 185 22.88 -3.97 -26.58
C ASP A 185 22.66 -4.41 -25.13
N VAL A 186 21.54 -3.98 -24.54
CA VAL A 186 21.21 -4.33 -23.15
C VAL A 186 20.85 -5.81 -23.15
N LEU A 187 21.57 -6.60 -22.34
CA LEU A 187 21.29 -8.01 -22.16
C LEU A 187 20.42 -8.22 -20.92
N ILE A 188 20.79 -7.62 -19.79
CA ILE A 188 19.98 -7.67 -18.55
C ILE A 188 19.86 -6.29 -17.94
N TYR A 189 18.73 -6.03 -17.28
CA TYR A 189 18.56 -4.83 -16.48
C TYR A 189 17.79 -5.12 -15.19
N GLU A 190 18.02 -4.28 -14.18
CA GLU A 190 17.31 -4.36 -12.90
C GLU A 190 15.82 -3.98 -13.01
N PRO A 191 14.95 -4.56 -12.17
CA PRO A 191 13.53 -4.23 -12.12
C PRO A 191 13.26 -2.80 -11.65
N SER A 192 12.01 -2.36 -11.78
CA SER A 192 11.58 -1.02 -11.34
C SER A 192 11.68 -0.77 -9.84
N SER A 193 11.70 -1.83 -9.04
CA SER A 193 11.97 -1.78 -7.60
C SER A 193 13.38 -1.28 -7.26
N ALA A 194 14.34 -1.32 -8.20
CA ALA A 194 15.68 -0.77 -8.00
C ALA A 194 15.73 0.77 -7.94
N GLY A 195 14.62 1.43 -8.24
CA GLY A 195 14.46 2.88 -8.16
C GLY A 195 14.80 3.61 -9.46
N ALA A 196 15.09 4.92 -9.31
CA ALA A 196 15.30 5.84 -10.44
C ALA A 196 16.58 5.58 -11.24
N ARG A 197 17.54 4.85 -10.67
CA ARG A 197 18.82 4.49 -11.28
C ARG A 197 19.03 2.99 -11.20
N ARG A 198 19.29 2.39 -12.36
CA ARG A 198 19.32 0.94 -12.55
C ARG A 198 20.62 0.54 -13.20
N PHE A 199 21.19 -0.55 -12.71
CA PHE A 199 22.29 -1.20 -13.38
C PHE A 199 21.76 -2.01 -14.57
N VAL A 200 22.52 -1.94 -15.65
CA VAL A 200 22.33 -2.74 -16.85
C VAL A 200 23.60 -3.52 -17.13
N LEU A 201 23.44 -4.77 -17.51
CA LEU A 201 24.49 -5.61 -18.07
C LEU A 201 24.34 -5.57 -19.59
N LEU A 202 25.39 -5.11 -20.27
CA LEU A 202 25.44 -5.07 -21.73
C LEU A 202 25.99 -6.39 -22.29
N ALA A 203 25.74 -6.63 -23.57
CA ALA A 203 26.23 -7.80 -24.29
C ALA A 203 27.77 -7.92 -24.26
N ASP A 204 28.52 -6.81 -24.23
CA ASP A 204 29.98 -6.81 -24.09
C ASP A 204 30.46 -7.18 -22.67
N GLY A 205 29.54 -7.37 -21.72
CA GLY A 205 29.84 -7.71 -20.34
C GLY A 205 30.11 -6.50 -19.43
N SER A 206 29.95 -5.27 -19.93
CA SER A 206 30.05 -4.07 -19.10
C SER A 206 28.77 -3.85 -18.28
N ILE A 207 28.94 -3.33 -17.06
CA ILE A 207 27.85 -3.01 -16.14
C ILE A 207 27.78 -1.50 -15.96
N GLU A 208 26.68 -0.88 -16.39
CA GLU A 208 26.51 0.58 -16.39
C GLU A 208 25.34 1.00 -15.49
N ASP A 209 25.50 2.12 -14.77
CA ASP A 209 24.44 2.75 -13.98
C ASP A 209 23.67 3.73 -14.88
N ARG A 210 22.42 3.42 -15.21
CA ARG A 210 21.57 4.23 -16.10
C ARG A 210 20.34 4.81 -15.38
N PRO A 211 19.99 6.08 -15.65
CA PRO A 211 18.70 6.63 -15.27
C PRO A 211 17.53 5.89 -15.94
N GLU A 212 16.39 5.78 -15.26
CA GLU A 212 15.20 5.08 -15.78
C GLU A 212 14.71 5.64 -17.12
N GLY A 213 14.74 6.97 -17.30
CA GLY A 213 14.25 7.61 -18.53
C GLY A 213 15.05 7.20 -19.77
N THR A 214 16.37 7.23 -19.70
CA THR A 214 17.25 6.82 -20.79
C THR A 214 17.19 5.31 -21.04
N LEU A 215 17.08 4.50 -19.98
CA LEU A 215 16.91 3.06 -20.11
C LEU A 215 15.63 2.71 -20.87
N LYS A 216 14.49 3.31 -20.53
CA LYS A 216 13.21 3.06 -21.22
C LYS A 216 13.28 3.38 -22.71
N THR A 217 13.89 4.51 -23.09
CA THR A 217 14.04 4.90 -24.49
C THR A 217 14.88 3.87 -25.25
N GLN A 218 16.03 3.48 -24.69
CA GLN A 218 16.92 2.51 -25.33
C GLN A 218 16.27 1.12 -25.47
N LEU A 219 15.59 0.63 -24.43
CA LEU A 219 14.89 -0.66 -24.49
C LEU A 219 13.81 -0.65 -25.59
N ASN A 220 13.07 0.46 -25.72
CA ASN A 220 12.07 0.61 -26.78
C ASN A 220 12.68 0.66 -28.18
N GLU A 221 13.87 1.25 -28.34
CA GLU A 221 14.58 1.25 -29.62
C GLU A 221 15.10 -0.14 -29.97
N GLN A 222 15.63 -0.86 -28.99
CA GLN A 222 16.16 -2.21 -29.18
C GLN A 222 15.06 -3.22 -29.52
N LEU A 223 13.89 -3.15 -28.87
CA LEU A 223 12.75 -4.02 -29.15
C LEU A 223 12.09 -3.79 -30.52
N LYS A 224 12.37 -2.66 -31.18
CA LYS A 224 11.81 -2.32 -32.50
C LYS A 224 12.68 -2.80 -33.67
N ARG A 225 13.90 -3.25 -33.41
CA ARG A 225 14.81 -3.79 -34.41
C ARG A 225 14.46 -5.24 -34.71
#